data_AF-A0A7C7QXX8-F1
#
_entry.id   AF-A0A7C7QXX8-F1
#
_cell.length_a   1.000
_cell.length_b   1.000
_cell.length_c   1.000
_cell.angle_alpha   90.00
_cell.angle_beta   90.00
_cell.angle_gamma   90.00
#
_symmetry.space_group_name_H-M   'P 1'
#
loop_
_entity.id
_entity.type
_entity.pdbx_description
1 polymer ?
#
loop_
_entity_poly.entity_id
_entity_poly.type
_entity_poly.pdbx_seq_one_letter_code
_entity_poly.pdbx_strand_id
1 'polypeptide(L)'
;MPTFLLILWGILWLSFAFEVKLHTNYPLKKNNFLKVINEKNYKQIIEILRDIPEFKRVDYKLEGNVLHLYIERYPIIKKIEVNGNVYFRDRDIKNILGIEEGMPLIRGDKENFEEILLQAYRSMGFLGAKVQVDIDINQKGEAYIKINLEENNLYFLGNVEFLGREKLSKKELIKASGLVIGEVFNISRVEDAEEKLEEYYRRKGFFQSFVFLKEVKRKTLKRRFMEALFPKTEDFLDKLSLGFKNLIDHPLATLKAIIGDVKVGIPVYEVFEGEKFYIKFKGNSFFSEKILFSLFDLKSVGLDIFTLEKLKEKIEKLYKE
;
A
#
# COMPACT_ATOMS: atom_id res chain seq x y z
N MET A 1 42.03 38.02 59.23
CA MET A 1 42.12 37.56 57.82
C MET A 1 41.54 36.15 57.52
N PRO A 2 40.66 35.49 58.32
CA PRO A 2 40.07 34.21 57.90
C PRO A 2 38.68 34.32 57.25
N THR A 3 37.99 35.46 57.37
CA THR A 3 36.63 35.66 56.84
C THR A 3 36.56 35.85 55.32
N PHE A 4 37.64 36.32 54.68
CA PHE A 4 37.67 36.55 53.23
C PHE A 4 37.79 35.24 52.42
N LEU A 5 38.46 34.22 52.96
CA LEU A 5 38.62 32.91 52.30
C LEU A 5 37.32 32.08 52.30
N LEU A 6 36.50 32.18 53.35
CA LEU A 6 35.21 31.50 53.44
C LEU A 6 34.17 32.06 52.46
N ILE A 7 34.18 33.38 52.24
CA ILE A 7 33.33 34.04 51.24
C ILE A 7 33.81 33.67 49.83
N LEU A 8 35.13 33.61 49.59
CA LEU A 8 35.67 33.17 48.30
C LEU A 8 35.35 31.70 48.00
N TRP A 9 35.39 30.80 49.00
CA TRP A 9 34.95 29.41 48.85
C TRP A 9 33.45 29.29 48.60
N GLY A 10 32.62 30.09 49.26
CA GLY A 10 31.17 30.14 48.96
C GLY A 10 30.87 30.64 47.55
N ILE A 11 31.62 31.64 47.07
CA ILE A 11 31.49 32.19 45.70
C ILE A 11 32.08 31.23 44.66
N LEU A 12 33.20 30.54 44.95
CA LEU A 12 33.75 29.49 44.08
C LEU A 12 32.82 28.27 44.03
N TRP A 13 32.18 27.88 45.13
CA TRP A 13 31.27 26.72 45.14
C TRP A 13 29.98 27.01 44.37
N LEU A 14 29.53 28.26 44.31
CA LEU A 14 28.46 28.69 43.40
C LEU A 14 28.84 28.58 41.91
N SER A 15 30.13 28.70 41.56
CA SER A 15 30.62 28.60 40.18
C SER A 15 30.76 27.16 39.65
N PHE A 16 30.49 26.14 40.47
CA PHE A 16 30.66 24.73 40.11
C PHE A 16 29.35 23.92 40.03
N ALA A 17 28.19 24.54 40.23
CA ALA A 17 26.92 23.83 40.08
C ALA A 17 26.71 23.43 38.60
N PHE A 18 26.55 22.12 38.34
CA PHE A 18 26.25 21.60 37.01
C PHE A 18 24.87 22.10 36.57
N GLU A 19 24.84 23.00 35.59
CA GLU A 19 23.61 23.63 35.09
C GLU A 19 23.13 22.91 33.83
N VAL A 20 21.83 22.69 33.70
CA VAL A 20 21.24 22.08 32.50
C VAL A 20 20.31 23.09 31.83
N LYS A 21 20.65 23.48 30.59
CA LYS A 21 19.83 24.36 29.75
C LYS A 21 19.15 23.53 28.67
N LEU A 22 17.81 23.50 28.72
CA LEU A 22 17.00 22.77 27.75
C LEU A 22 16.56 23.69 26.60
N HIS A 23 16.82 23.26 25.38
CA HIS A 23 16.33 23.84 24.15
C HIS A 23 15.40 22.83 23.46
N THR A 24 14.16 23.21 23.18
CA THR A 24 13.20 22.32 22.54
C THR A 24 12.26 23.07 21.61
N ASN A 25 11.85 22.41 20.52
CA ASN A 25 10.87 22.94 19.57
C ASN A 25 9.47 23.06 20.18
N TYR A 26 9.15 22.30 21.23
CA TYR A 26 7.85 22.32 21.89
C TYR A 26 8.00 22.17 23.42
N PRO A 27 7.22 22.89 24.24
CA PRO A 27 7.33 22.84 25.71
C PRO A 27 7.20 21.43 26.28
N LEU A 28 8.13 21.03 27.15
CA LEU A 28 8.05 19.78 27.89
C LEU A 28 7.13 19.95 29.12
N LYS A 29 6.08 19.13 29.25
CA LYS A 29 5.16 19.18 30.40
C LYS A 29 5.88 18.72 31.68
N LYS A 30 5.81 19.54 32.74
CA LYS A 30 6.16 19.24 34.14
C LYS A 30 7.25 18.19 34.33
N ASN A 31 8.48 18.55 34.01
CA ASN A 31 9.54 17.57 33.93
C ASN A 31 10.56 17.71 35.08
N ASN A 32 10.50 16.77 36.02
CA ASN A 32 11.50 16.60 37.07
C ASN A 32 12.81 15.99 36.53
N PHE A 33 12.84 15.50 35.28
CA PHE A 33 14.03 14.83 34.74
C PHE A 33 15.23 15.78 34.61
N LEU A 34 15.02 17.07 34.31
CA LEU A 34 16.10 18.06 34.27
C LEU A 34 16.79 18.21 35.64
N LYS A 35 16.07 17.93 36.73
CA LYS A 35 16.60 17.99 38.10
C LYS A 35 17.45 16.78 38.48
N VAL A 36 17.34 15.67 37.74
CA VAL A 36 18.12 14.46 38.02
C VAL A 36 19.38 14.35 37.16
N ILE A 37 19.49 15.16 36.10
CA ILE A 37 20.68 15.23 35.26
C ILE A 37 21.78 15.96 36.02
N ASN A 38 22.94 15.33 36.11
CA ASN A 38 24.15 15.87 36.70
C ASN A 38 25.40 15.41 35.92
N GLU A 39 26.55 15.95 36.30
CA GLU A 39 27.84 15.69 35.66
C GLU A 39 28.19 14.19 35.57
N LYS A 40 27.73 13.37 36.51
CA LYS A 40 28.06 11.94 36.57
C LYS A 40 27.16 11.08 35.68
N ASN A 41 25.92 11.49 35.43
CA ASN A 41 24.91 10.64 34.79
C ASN A 41 24.37 11.19 33.46
N TYR A 42 24.70 12.41 33.06
CA TYR A 42 24.08 13.05 31.90
C TYR A 42 24.22 12.25 30.60
N LYS A 43 25.37 11.61 30.35
CA LYS A 43 25.58 10.79 29.16
C LYS A 43 24.59 9.62 29.10
N GLN A 44 24.47 8.87 30.20
CA GLN A 44 23.54 7.74 30.29
C GLN A 44 22.09 8.19 30.11
N ILE A 45 21.71 9.33 30.73
CA ILE A 45 20.36 9.88 30.56
C ILE A 45 20.12 10.27 29.10
N ILE A 46 21.09 10.89 28.43
CA ILE A 46 20.95 11.29 27.03
C ILE A 46 20.75 10.08 26.11
N GLU A 47 21.46 8.97 26.34
CA GLU A 47 21.21 7.73 25.58
C GLU A 47 19.78 7.22 25.82
N ILE A 48 19.31 7.22 27.07
CA ILE A 48 17.91 6.85 27.37
C ILE A 48 16.92 7.77 26.65
N LEU A 49 17.19 9.08 26.61
CA LEU A 49 16.33 10.03 25.91
C LEU A 49 16.33 9.78 24.39
N ARG A 50 17.46 9.38 23.80
CA ARG A 50 17.53 9.04 22.36
C ARG A 50 16.68 7.82 22.00
N ASP A 51 16.49 6.91 22.94
CA ASP A 51 15.67 5.71 22.74
C ASP A 51 14.16 5.96 22.88
N ILE A 52 13.75 7.17 23.31
CA ILE A 52 12.33 7.52 23.46
C ILE A 52 11.71 7.80 22.07
N PRO A 53 10.69 7.05 21.62
CA PRO A 53 10.13 7.19 20.27
C PRO A 53 9.54 8.58 19.94
N GLU A 54 9.12 9.32 20.96
CA GLU A 54 8.55 10.67 20.81
C GLU A 54 9.61 11.73 20.46
N PHE A 55 10.88 11.43 20.67
CA PHE A 55 11.99 12.35 20.41
C PHE A 55 12.60 12.04 19.06
N LYS A 56 12.40 12.97 18.12
CA LYS A 56 12.96 12.90 16.78
C LYS A 56 14.48 13.01 16.81
N ARG A 57 15.01 13.83 17.71
CA ARG A 57 16.45 14.06 17.84
C ARG A 57 16.79 14.59 19.23
N VAL A 58 17.87 14.05 19.81
CA VAL A 58 18.42 14.48 21.09
C VAL A 58 19.93 14.68 20.94
N ASP A 59 20.34 15.94 21.02
CA ASP A 59 21.73 16.39 20.93
C ASP A 59 22.13 17.16 22.18
N TYR A 60 23.43 17.28 22.43
CA TYR A 60 23.93 18.08 23.55
C TYR A 60 25.26 18.76 23.26
N LYS A 61 25.54 19.82 24.00
CA LYS A 61 26.84 20.51 24.06
C LYS A 61 27.19 20.80 25.52
N LEU A 62 28.43 20.53 25.90
CA LEU A 62 28.94 20.84 27.23
C LEU A 62 29.89 22.04 27.14
N GLU A 63 29.61 23.10 27.88
CA GLU A 63 30.44 24.31 27.97
C GLU A 63 30.78 24.59 29.44
N GLY A 64 31.99 24.20 29.86
CA GLY A 64 32.34 24.19 31.28
C GLY A 64 31.40 23.28 32.06
N ASN A 65 30.66 23.84 33.03
CA ASN A 65 29.69 23.12 33.85
C ASN A 65 28.23 23.26 33.35
N VAL A 66 28.02 23.83 32.16
CA VAL A 66 26.69 24.03 31.57
C VAL A 66 26.46 23.00 30.47
N LEU A 67 25.45 22.15 30.65
CA LEU A 67 24.96 21.21 29.66
C LEU A 67 23.81 21.86 28.87
N HIS A 68 24.06 22.19 27.61
CA HIS A 68 23.02 22.56 26.66
C HIS A 68 22.44 21.30 26.03
N LEU A 69 21.19 20.99 26.35
CA LEU A 69 20.46 19.82 25.84
C LEU A 69 19.45 20.29 24.79
N TYR A 70 19.54 19.75 23.58
CA TYR A 70 18.67 20.06 22.46
C TYR A 70 17.76 18.86 22.17
N ILE A 71 16.45 19.04 22.35
CA ILE A 71 15.45 17.99 22.13
C ILE A 71 14.46 18.47 21.07
N GLU A 72 14.50 17.85 19.90
CA GLU A 72 13.47 17.96 18.88
C GLU A 72 12.46 16.82 19.05
N ARG A 73 11.19 17.15 19.22
CA ARG A 73 10.11 16.18 19.42
C ARG A 73 9.21 16.12 18.20
N TYR A 74 8.64 14.95 17.97
CA TYR A 74 7.49 14.84 17.08
C TYR A 74 6.28 15.55 17.69
N PRO A 75 5.40 16.14 16.86
CA PRO A 75 4.07 16.54 17.30
C PRO A 75 3.30 15.33 17.82
N ILE A 76 2.46 15.52 18.83
CA ILE A 76 1.58 14.47 19.35
C ILE A 76 0.19 14.67 18.78
N ILE A 77 -0.38 13.62 18.19
CA ILE A 77 -1.73 13.65 17.63
C ILE A 77 -2.72 13.85 18.77
N LYS A 78 -3.39 15.00 18.79
CA LYS A 78 -4.32 15.37 19.85
C LYS A 78 -5.76 15.00 19.53
N LYS A 79 -6.14 15.13 18.26
CA LYS A 79 -7.48 14.84 17.77
C LYS A 79 -7.40 14.41 16.31
N ILE A 80 -8.15 13.39 15.96
CA ILE A 80 -8.41 12.99 14.57
C ILE A 80 -9.90 13.15 14.32
N GLU A 81 -10.27 13.89 13.29
CA GLU A 81 -11.65 14.08 12.87
C GLU A 81 -11.83 13.56 11.46
N VAL A 82 -12.73 12.60 11.28
CA VAL A 82 -13.03 11.97 9.99
C VAL A 82 -14.43 12.35 9.58
N ASN A 83 -14.58 12.82 8.35
CA ASN A 83 -15.86 13.27 7.80
C ASN A 83 -16.09 12.68 6.40
N GLY A 84 -17.34 12.35 6.09
CA GLY A 84 -17.76 11.91 4.76
C GLY A 84 -17.52 10.43 4.44
N ASN A 85 -16.98 9.68 5.40
CA ASN A 85 -16.88 8.23 5.34
C ASN A 85 -18.22 7.55 5.63
N VAL A 86 -18.57 6.57 4.80
CA VAL A 86 -19.78 5.73 4.94
C VAL A 86 -19.39 4.27 4.83
N TYR A 87 -18.48 3.93 3.92
CA TYR A 87 -17.93 2.59 3.77
C TYR A 87 -16.98 2.28 4.93
N PHE A 88 -15.82 2.93 5.02
CA PHE A 88 -14.91 2.70 6.14
C PHE A 88 -15.37 3.42 7.40
N ARG A 89 -15.29 2.76 8.56
CA ARG A 89 -15.52 3.43 9.84
C ARG A 89 -14.28 4.24 10.22
N ASP A 90 -14.43 5.22 11.10
CA ASP A 90 -13.33 6.08 11.56
C ASP A 90 -12.14 5.26 12.06
N ARG A 91 -12.42 4.17 12.80
CA ARG A 91 -11.39 3.25 13.29
C ARG A 91 -10.62 2.57 12.16
N ASP A 92 -11.28 2.25 11.05
CA ASP A 92 -10.67 1.53 9.93
C ASP A 92 -9.74 2.49 9.19
N ILE A 93 -10.15 3.75 9.03
CA ILE A 93 -9.32 4.84 8.49
C ILE A 93 -8.08 5.08 9.36
N LYS A 94 -8.25 5.16 10.69
CA LYS A 94 -7.13 5.27 11.64
C LYS A 94 -6.15 4.10 11.52
N ASN A 95 -6.66 2.87 11.45
CA ASN A 95 -5.86 1.65 11.29
C ASN A 95 -5.11 1.60 9.95
N ILE A 96 -5.77 1.96 8.85
CA ILE A 96 -5.16 2.04 7.51
C ILE A 96 -3.99 3.01 7.51
N LEU A 97 -4.15 4.18 8.14
CA LEU A 97 -3.11 5.19 8.27
C LEU A 97 -2.04 4.87 9.33
N GLY A 98 -2.33 3.92 10.23
CA GLY A 98 -1.45 3.59 11.36
C GLY A 98 -1.31 4.73 12.37
N ILE A 99 -2.38 5.51 12.60
CA ILE A 99 -2.39 6.66 13.52
C ILE A 99 -3.48 6.54 14.58
N GLU A 100 -3.19 7.07 15.77
CA GLU A 100 -4.14 7.14 16.89
C GLU A 100 -3.93 8.43 17.70
N GLU A 101 -4.98 8.91 18.39
CA GLU A 101 -4.80 10.00 19.34
C GLU A 101 -3.82 9.61 20.47
N GLY A 102 -2.93 10.53 20.82
CA GLY A 102 -1.88 10.33 21.82
C GLY A 102 -0.55 9.83 21.24
N MET A 103 -0.53 9.35 19.99
CA MET A 103 0.70 8.90 19.34
C MET A 103 1.51 10.07 18.76
N PRO A 104 2.84 9.94 18.70
CA PRO A 104 3.67 10.87 17.93
C PRO A 104 3.38 10.76 16.42
N LEU A 105 3.26 11.90 15.75
CA LEU A 105 3.16 11.99 14.30
C LEU A 105 4.56 11.82 13.68
N ILE A 106 5.03 10.57 13.65
CA ILE A 106 6.37 10.20 13.14
C ILE A 106 6.37 10.07 11.62
N ARG A 107 5.31 9.47 11.07
CA ARG A 107 5.19 9.09 9.66
C ARG A 107 3.90 9.67 9.08
N GLY A 108 3.99 10.07 7.81
CA GLY A 108 2.87 10.60 7.05
C GLY A 108 2.79 12.12 7.12
N ASP A 109 2.98 12.74 5.96
CA ASP A 109 2.46 14.07 5.68
C ASP A 109 1.03 13.95 5.14
N LYS A 110 0.46 15.11 4.81
CA LYS A 110 -0.86 15.23 4.23
C LYS A 110 -0.99 14.38 2.96
N GLU A 111 -0.03 14.52 2.05
CA GLU A 111 -0.04 13.91 0.72
C GLU A 111 0.02 12.38 0.82
N ASN A 112 0.89 11.85 1.68
CA ASN A 112 1.01 10.41 1.92
C ASN A 112 -0.28 9.82 2.52
N PHE A 113 -0.92 10.51 3.47
CA PHE A 113 -2.20 10.04 4.03
C PHE A 113 -3.33 10.08 2.98
N GLU A 114 -3.37 11.12 2.14
CA GLU A 114 -4.31 11.19 1.02
C GLU A 114 -4.11 10.02 0.05
N GLU A 115 -2.87 9.71 -0.32
CA GLU A 115 -2.55 8.62 -1.24
C GLU A 115 -2.95 7.25 -0.67
N ILE A 116 -2.57 6.94 0.57
CA ILE A 116 -2.88 5.66 1.23
C ILE A 116 -4.39 5.44 1.28
N LEU A 117 -5.16 6.45 1.72
CA LEU A 117 -6.62 6.33 1.80
C LEU A 117 -7.23 6.23 0.40
N LEU A 118 -6.75 6.99 -0.57
CA LEU A 118 -7.24 6.94 -1.94
C LEU A 118 -7.02 5.57 -2.57
N GLN A 119 -5.84 4.95 -2.35
CA GLN A 119 -5.55 3.59 -2.78
C GLN A 119 -6.45 2.56 -2.09
N ALA A 120 -6.67 2.69 -0.78
CA ALA A 120 -7.58 1.82 -0.03
C ALA A 120 -9.01 1.87 -0.58
N TYR A 121 -9.54 3.07 -0.83
CA TYR A 121 -10.87 3.25 -1.43
C TYR A 121 -10.97 2.72 -2.86
N ARG A 122 -9.96 2.96 -3.70
CA ARG A 122 -9.91 2.42 -5.08
C ARG A 122 -9.86 0.89 -5.10
N SER A 123 -9.17 0.29 -4.14
CA SER A 123 -9.11 -1.18 -3.98
C SER A 123 -10.47 -1.77 -3.59
N MET A 124 -11.33 -0.97 -2.96
CA MET A 124 -12.71 -1.33 -2.65
C MET A 124 -13.71 -0.94 -3.76
N GLY A 125 -13.25 -0.40 -4.89
CA GLY A 125 -14.07 -0.06 -6.05
C GLY A 125 -14.60 1.37 -6.10
N PHE A 126 -14.18 2.25 -5.19
CA PHE A 126 -14.54 3.67 -5.21
C PHE A 126 -13.57 4.46 -6.11
N LEU A 127 -13.64 4.26 -7.43
CA LEU A 127 -12.72 4.90 -8.39
C LEU A 127 -12.84 6.44 -8.43
N GLY A 128 -14.00 6.95 -8.03
CA GLY A 128 -14.28 8.38 -7.94
C GLY A 128 -13.93 8.98 -6.58
N ALA A 129 -13.38 8.21 -5.63
CA ALA A 129 -13.10 8.72 -4.29
C ALA A 129 -12.17 9.95 -4.34
N LYS A 130 -12.45 10.92 -3.47
CA LYS A 130 -11.54 12.03 -3.18
C LYS A 130 -11.25 12.07 -1.70
N VAL A 131 -10.00 12.36 -1.38
CA VAL A 131 -9.51 12.48 -0.01
C VAL A 131 -8.84 13.83 0.12
N GLN A 132 -9.16 14.55 1.18
CA GLN A 132 -8.43 15.73 1.59
C GLN A 132 -8.06 15.58 3.06
N VAL A 133 -6.78 15.73 3.37
CA VAL A 133 -6.25 15.71 4.74
C VAL A 133 -5.73 17.10 5.08
N ASP A 134 -6.03 17.59 6.28
CA ASP A 134 -5.46 18.82 6.79
C ASP A 134 -4.85 18.52 8.16
N ILE A 135 -3.60 18.93 8.36
CA ILE A 135 -2.85 18.73 9.59
C ILE A 135 -2.44 20.10 10.12
N ASP A 136 -3.01 20.48 11.26
CA ASP A 136 -2.62 21.69 11.98
C ASP A 136 -1.81 21.33 13.22
N ILE A 137 -0.66 21.98 13.41
CA ILE A 137 0.21 21.74 14.57
C ILE A 137 0.36 23.04 15.33
N ASN A 138 -0.11 23.05 16.57
CA ASN A 138 -0.03 24.25 17.40
C ASN A 138 1.36 24.45 18.03
N GLN A 139 1.56 25.59 18.69
CA GLN A 139 2.82 25.94 19.36
C GLN A 139 3.23 25.00 20.51
N LYS A 140 2.31 24.16 21.00
CA LYS A 140 2.59 23.15 22.03
C LYS A 140 3.04 21.82 21.44
N GLY A 141 3.07 21.69 20.11
CA GLY A 141 3.35 20.44 19.41
C GLY A 141 2.17 19.47 19.45
N GLU A 142 0.95 19.98 19.52
CA GLU A 142 -0.27 19.16 19.41
C GLU A 142 -0.76 19.22 17.97
N ALA A 143 -0.89 18.05 17.33
CA ALA A 143 -1.36 17.91 15.96
C ALA A 143 -2.87 17.62 15.94
N TYR A 144 -3.61 18.35 15.11
CA TYR A 144 -5.03 18.19 14.85
C TYR A 144 -5.20 17.77 13.40
N ILE A 145 -5.68 16.55 13.19
CA ILE A 145 -5.82 15.97 11.85
C ILE A 145 -7.29 15.97 11.47
N LYS A 146 -7.62 16.58 10.34
CA LYS A 146 -8.95 16.55 9.75
C LYS A 146 -8.90 15.82 8.41
N ILE A 147 -9.73 14.80 8.26
CA ILE A 147 -9.83 13.98 7.05
C ILE A 147 -11.23 14.18 6.49
N ASN A 148 -11.32 14.74 5.28
CA ASN A 148 -12.58 14.91 4.56
C ASN A 148 -12.60 13.98 3.35
N LEU A 149 -13.66 13.19 3.25
CA LEU A 149 -13.80 12.14 2.25
C LEU A 149 -15.03 12.38 1.37
N GLU A 150 -14.85 12.20 0.08
CA GLU A 150 -15.94 12.05 -0.89
C GLU A 150 -15.82 10.66 -1.53
N GLU A 151 -16.46 9.63 -0.95
CA GLU A 151 -16.33 8.24 -1.45
C GLU A 151 -16.85 8.09 -2.89
N ASN A 152 -17.86 8.89 -3.26
CA ASN A 152 -18.58 8.79 -4.52
C ASN A 152 -19.18 7.38 -4.73
N ASN A 153 -19.53 7.03 -5.97
CA ASN A 153 -20.23 5.78 -6.27
C ASN A 153 -19.26 4.59 -6.36
N LEU A 154 -19.75 3.43 -5.96
CA LEU A 154 -19.08 2.15 -6.19
C LEU A 154 -19.08 1.82 -7.69
N TYR A 155 -17.93 1.39 -8.21
CA TYR A 155 -17.78 0.95 -9.59
C TYR A 155 -17.86 -0.57 -9.66
N PHE A 156 -18.50 -1.07 -10.72
CA PHE A 156 -18.52 -2.49 -11.07
C PHE A 156 -17.65 -2.74 -12.30
N LEU A 157 -17.09 -3.93 -12.43
CA LEU A 157 -16.36 -4.33 -13.62
C LEU A 157 -17.34 -4.56 -14.78
N GLY A 158 -17.45 -3.61 -15.70
CA GLY A 158 -18.46 -3.68 -16.76
C GLY A 158 -18.05 -4.53 -17.97
N ASN A 159 -16.78 -4.49 -18.35
CA ASN A 159 -16.19 -5.22 -19.46
C ASN A 159 -14.67 -5.13 -19.33
N VAL A 160 -13.92 -5.86 -20.15
CA VAL A 160 -12.48 -5.67 -20.33
C VAL A 160 -12.21 -5.39 -21.80
N GLU A 161 -11.38 -4.40 -22.11
CA GLU A 161 -10.95 -4.07 -23.47
C GLU A 161 -9.48 -4.48 -23.66
N PHE A 162 -9.15 -4.97 -24.84
CA PHE A 162 -7.79 -5.34 -25.23
C PHE A 162 -7.51 -4.68 -26.58
N LEU A 163 -6.53 -3.80 -26.60
CA LEU A 163 -5.99 -3.17 -27.80
C LEU A 163 -4.78 -3.98 -28.27
N GLY A 164 -4.54 -4.05 -29.59
CA GLY A 164 -3.39 -4.78 -30.15
C GLY A 164 -3.52 -6.31 -30.14
N ARG A 165 -4.64 -6.88 -29.67
CA ARG A 165 -4.91 -8.32 -29.79
C ARG A 165 -5.29 -8.72 -31.22
N GLU A 166 -4.52 -9.65 -31.80
CA GLU A 166 -4.76 -10.22 -33.13
C GLU A 166 -4.77 -11.76 -33.10
N LYS A 167 -3.93 -12.38 -32.29
CA LYS A 167 -3.69 -13.83 -32.25
C LYS A 167 -4.60 -14.55 -31.26
N LEU A 168 -4.93 -13.95 -30.12
CA LEU A 168 -5.80 -14.56 -29.09
C LEU A 168 -7.19 -13.89 -29.03
N SER A 169 -8.22 -14.69 -28.76
CA SER A 169 -9.59 -14.19 -28.71
C SER A 169 -9.86 -13.42 -27.41
N LYS A 170 -10.70 -12.38 -27.49
CA LYS A 170 -11.13 -11.60 -26.32
C LYS A 170 -11.66 -12.48 -25.18
N LYS A 171 -12.47 -13.50 -25.51
CA LYS A 171 -13.09 -14.40 -24.53
C LYS A 171 -12.04 -15.21 -23.78
N GLU A 172 -10.99 -15.67 -24.46
CA GLU A 172 -9.87 -16.37 -23.81
C GLU A 172 -9.10 -15.45 -22.87
N LEU A 173 -8.82 -14.21 -23.29
CA LEU A 173 -8.09 -13.25 -22.47
C LEU A 173 -8.87 -12.84 -21.21
N ILE A 174 -10.18 -12.62 -21.32
CA ILE A 174 -11.04 -12.37 -20.14
C ILE A 174 -10.99 -13.55 -19.17
N LYS A 175 -11.02 -14.79 -19.68
CA LYS A 175 -10.93 -15.97 -18.81
C LYS A 175 -9.55 -16.08 -18.16
N ALA A 176 -8.49 -15.77 -18.90
CA ALA A 176 -7.11 -15.84 -18.43
C ALA A 176 -6.78 -14.78 -17.38
N SER A 177 -7.34 -13.57 -17.49
CA SER A 177 -7.12 -12.50 -16.50
C SER A 177 -7.70 -12.82 -15.11
N GLY A 178 -8.67 -13.74 -15.03
CA GLY A 178 -9.36 -14.06 -13.77
C GLY A 178 -10.29 -12.93 -13.28
N LEU A 179 -10.61 -11.98 -14.15
CA LEU A 179 -11.56 -10.90 -13.88
C LEU A 179 -12.99 -11.37 -14.16
N VAL A 180 -13.93 -11.07 -13.26
CA VAL A 180 -15.33 -11.50 -13.36
C VAL A 180 -16.22 -10.29 -13.66
N ILE A 181 -16.73 -10.21 -14.88
CA ILE A 181 -17.63 -9.13 -15.28
C ILE A 181 -18.87 -9.11 -14.37
N GLY A 182 -19.24 -7.91 -13.91
CA GLY A 182 -20.35 -7.66 -12.98
C GLY A 182 -19.95 -7.62 -11.51
N GLU A 183 -18.73 -8.03 -11.17
CA GLU A 183 -18.22 -7.91 -9.79
C GLU A 183 -17.88 -6.47 -9.41
N VAL A 184 -17.71 -6.19 -8.12
CA VAL A 184 -17.19 -4.89 -7.66
C VAL A 184 -15.80 -4.68 -8.25
N PHE A 185 -15.60 -3.52 -8.88
CA PHE A 185 -14.32 -3.19 -9.47
C PHE A 185 -13.25 -3.18 -8.38
N ASN A 186 -12.11 -3.82 -8.63
CA ASN A 186 -10.98 -3.81 -7.71
C ASN A 186 -9.72 -3.52 -8.54
N ILE A 187 -9.07 -2.38 -8.25
CA ILE A 187 -7.92 -1.94 -9.04
C ILE A 187 -6.75 -2.91 -8.92
N SER A 188 -6.47 -3.43 -7.73
CA SER A 188 -5.38 -4.39 -7.51
C SER A 188 -5.57 -5.65 -8.35
N ARG A 189 -6.79 -6.20 -8.42
CA ARG A 189 -7.08 -7.36 -9.28
C ARG A 189 -6.92 -7.06 -10.77
N VAL A 190 -7.18 -5.81 -11.18
CA VAL A 190 -6.99 -5.35 -12.55
C VAL A 190 -5.50 -5.20 -12.86
N GLU A 191 -4.69 -4.73 -11.93
CA GLU A 191 -3.23 -4.67 -12.09
C GLU A 191 -2.63 -6.08 -12.10
N ASP A 192 -3.01 -6.96 -11.16
CA ASP A 192 -2.59 -8.37 -11.09
C ASP A 192 -2.96 -9.19 -12.34
N ALA A 193 -3.96 -8.74 -13.10
CA ALA A 193 -4.37 -9.41 -14.32
C ALA A 193 -3.34 -9.29 -15.45
N GLU A 194 -2.46 -8.27 -15.44
CA GLU A 194 -1.37 -8.13 -16.42
C GLU A 194 -0.48 -9.38 -16.43
N GLU A 195 0.03 -9.75 -15.25
CA GLU A 195 0.91 -10.92 -15.09
C GLU A 195 0.24 -12.21 -15.59
N LYS A 196 -1.03 -12.41 -15.23
CA LYS A 196 -1.81 -13.59 -15.65
C LYS A 196 -2.04 -13.64 -17.15
N LEU A 197 -2.28 -12.49 -17.77
CA LEU A 197 -2.44 -12.37 -19.22
C LEU A 197 -1.13 -12.70 -19.92
N GLU A 198 -0.01 -12.15 -19.47
CA GLU A 198 1.31 -12.47 -20.01
C GLU A 198 1.66 -13.95 -19.85
N GLU A 199 1.42 -14.53 -18.67
CA GLU A 199 1.59 -15.96 -18.44
C GLU A 199 0.75 -16.78 -19.41
N TYR A 200 -0.49 -16.38 -19.67
CA TYR A 200 -1.34 -17.04 -20.65
C TYR A 200 -0.77 -16.95 -22.07
N TYR A 201 -0.25 -15.79 -22.49
CA TYR A 201 0.44 -15.64 -23.77
C TYR A 201 1.68 -16.55 -23.86
N ARG A 202 2.51 -16.60 -22.81
CA ARG A 202 3.66 -17.52 -22.72
C ARG A 202 3.22 -18.98 -22.85
N ARG A 203 2.18 -19.39 -22.15
CA ARG A 203 1.61 -20.75 -22.26
C ARG A 203 1.09 -21.10 -23.65
N LYS A 204 0.71 -20.10 -24.44
CA LYS A 204 0.26 -20.27 -25.83
C LYS A 204 1.39 -20.20 -26.86
N GLY A 205 2.62 -19.96 -26.43
CA GLY A 205 3.80 -19.93 -27.29
C GLY A 205 4.30 -18.53 -27.67
N PHE A 206 3.74 -17.46 -27.09
CA PHE A 206 4.05 -16.08 -27.48
C PHE A 206 4.93 -15.36 -26.44
N PHE A 207 6.19 -15.76 -26.29
CA PHE A 207 7.10 -15.33 -25.21
C PHE A 207 7.46 -13.86 -25.20
N GLN A 208 7.45 -13.24 -26.37
CA GLN A 208 7.77 -11.83 -26.53
C GLN A 208 6.53 -10.95 -26.33
N SER A 209 5.40 -11.53 -25.93
CA SER A 209 4.19 -10.74 -25.70
C SER A 209 4.28 -10.00 -24.38
N PHE A 210 3.81 -8.75 -24.40
CA PHE A 210 3.76 -7.88 -23.23
C PHE A 210 2.36 -7.31 -23.09
N VAL A 211 1.87 -7.23 -21.86
CA VAL A 211 0.52 -6.73 -21.57
C VAL A 211 0.58 -5.75 -20.41
N PHE A 212 0.07 -4.55 -20.62
CA PHE A 212 -0.07 -3.57 -19.53
C PHE A 212 -1.42 -2.87 -19.57
N LEU A 213 -1.88 -2.44 -18.41
CA LEU A 213 -3.06 -1.62 -18.23
C LEU A 213 -2.76 -0.22 -18.75
N LYS A 214 -3.35 0.11 -19.89
CA LYS A 214 -3.22 1.44 -20.48
C LYS A 214 -4.02 2.48 -19.71
N GLU A 215 -5.28 2.15 -19.40
CA GLU A 215 -6.19 3.03 -18.67
C GLU A 215 -7.39 2.26 -18.11
N VAL A 216 -8.14 2.89 -17.21
CA VAL A 216 -9.46 2.43 -16.77
C VAL A 216 -10.51 3.44 -17.21
N LYS A 217 -11.29 3.10 -18.24
CA LYS A 217 -12.42 3.91 -18.71
C LYS A 217 -13.55 3.85 -17.69
N ARG A 218 -14.11 5.02 -17.36
CA ARG A 218 -15.25 5.17 -16.43
C ARG A 218 -16.51 5.47 -17.22
N LYS A 219 -17.55 4.65 -17.07
CA LYS A 219 -18.85 4.87 -17.73
C LYS A 219 -20.00 4.84 -16.72
N THR A 220 -21.09 5.51 -17.09
CA THR A 220 -22.35 5.50 -16.37
C THR A 220 -23.39 4.82 -17.25
N LEU A 221 -23.98 3.72 -16.78
CA LEU A 221 -25.04 3.01 -17.49
C LEU A 221 -26.40 3.50 -16.97
N LYS A 222 -27.19 4.12 -17.85
CA LYS A 222 -28.55 4.61 -17.54
C LYS A 222 -29.56 3.45 -17.56
N ARG A 223 -29.43 2.52 -16.62
CA ARG A 223 -30.32 1.36 -16.41
C ARG A 223 -30.31 1.00 -14.92
N ARG A 224 -31.37 0.37 -14.41
CA ARG A 224 -31.33 -0.20 -13.05
C ARG A 224 -30.22 -1.24 -12.98
N PHE A 225 -29.50 -1.31 -11.85
CA PHE A 225 -28.36 -2.22 -11.65
C PHE A 225 -28.61 -3.64 -12.17
N MET A 226 -29.78 -4.20 -11.82
CA MET A 226 -30.19 -5.54 -12.23
C MET A 226 -30.43 -5.68 -13.74
N GLU A 227 -30.94 -4.65 -14.40
CA GLU A 227 -31.22 -4.65 -15.84
C GLU A 227 -29.96 -4.40 -16.69
N ALA A 228 -28.96 -3.73 -16.12
CA ALA A 228 -27.70 -3.41 -16.81
C ALA A 228 -26.74 -4.58 -16.86
N LEU A 229 -26.66 -5.37 -15.78
CA LEU A 229 -25.67 -6.43 -15.60
C LEU A 229 -26.23 -7.84 -15.72
N PHE A 230 -27.55 -8.03 -15.61
CA PHE A 230 -28.17 -9.38 -15.56
C PHE A 230 -29.40 -9.52 -16.47
N PRO A 231 -29.21 -9.76 -17.78
CA PRO A 231 -30.32 -10.11 -18.66
C PRO A 231 -30.82 -11.53 -18.33
N LYS A 232 -31.92 -11.64 -17.56
CA LYS A 232 -32.76 -12.83 -17.29
C LYS A 232 -32.10 -14.21 -17.52
N THR A 233 -31.40 -14.75 -16.52
CA THR A 233 -30.99 -16.18 -16.50
C THR A 233 -31.07 -16.78 -15.09
N GLU A 234 -31.43 -18.07 -15.01
CA GLU A 234 -31.65 -18.86 -13.77
C GLU A 234 -30.35 -19.18 -12.99
N ASP A 235 -29.19 -18.98 -13.62
CA ASP A 235 -27.82 -19.26 -13.13
C ASP A 235 -27.32 -18.26 -12.04
N PHE A 236 -28.28 -17.65 -11.33
CA PHE A 236 -28.17 -16.41 -10.56
C PHE A 236 -27.70 -16.63 -9.11
N LEU A 237 -28.26 -17.64 -8.42
CA LEU A 237 -28.00 -17.85 -7.00
C LEU A 237 -26.59 -18.42 -6.74
N ASP A 238 -26.06 -19.22 -7.66
CA ASP A 238 -24.74 -19.84 -7.49
C ASP A 238 -23.59 -18.83 -7.63
N LYS A 239 -23.75 -17.78 -8.46
CA LYS A 239 -22.75 -16.71 -8.66
C LYS A 239 -22.80 -15.60 -7.62
N LEU A 240 -23.93 -15.42 -6.93
CA LEU A 240 -24.05 -14.46 -5.82
C LEU A 240 -23.18 -14.83 -4.62
N SER A 241 -22.93 -16.12 -4.39
CA SER A 241 -22.21 -16.62 -3.22
C SER A 241 -20.72 -16.20 -3.15
N LEU A 242 -20.09 -15.91 -4.29
CA LEU A 242 -18.65 -15.63 -4.39
C LEU A 242 -18.27 -14.14 -4.34
N GLY A 243 -19.15 -13.24 -4.81
CA GLY A 243 -18.83 -11.81 -4.97
C GLY A 243 -19.38 -10.87 -3.91
N PHE A 244 -20.33 -11.32 -3.08
CA PHE A 244 -21.10 -10.46 -2.16
C PHE A 244 -20.66 -10.53 -0.70
N LYS A 245 -19.62 -11.30 -0.35
CA LYS A 245 -19.19 -11.41 1.06
C LYS A 245 -18.79 -10.06 1.66
N ASN A 246 -18.14 -9.19 0.87
CA ASN A 246 -17.78 -7.82 1.27
C ASN A 246 -18.96 -6.83 1.25
N LEU A 247 -20.09 -7.19 0.62
CA LEU A 247 -21.30 -6.35 0.60
C LEU A 247 -22.10 -6.41 1.90
N ILE A 248 -21.96 -7.49 2.67
CA ILE A 248 -22.70 -7.71 3.93
C ILE A 248 -22.21 -6.73 5.01
N ASP A 249 -20.94 -6.37 4.98
CA ASP A 249 -20.31 -5.54 6.02
C ASP A 249 -20.71 -4.06 5.93
N HIS A 250 -21.11 -3.58 4.73
CA HIS A 250 -21.43 -2.16 4.47
C HIS A 250 -22.69 -1.95 3.59
N PRO A 251 -23.88 -2.37 4.08
CA PRO A 251 -25.10 -2.47 3.26
C PRO A 251 -25.62 -1.12 2.73
N LEU A 252 -25.42 -0.02 3.46
CA LEU A 252 -25.94 1.31 3.09
C LEU A 252 -25.21 1.92 1.88
N ALA A 253 -23.87 1.81 1.86
CA ALA A 253 -23.06 2.29 0.75
C ALA A 253 -23.39 1.52 -0.54
N THR A 254 -23.63 0.21 -0.42
CA THR A 254 -23.95 -0.60 -1.58
C THR A 254 -25.40 -0.45 -2.04
N LEU A 255 -26.37 -0.30 -1.13
CA LEU A 255 -27.75 0.03 -1.50
C LEU A 255 -27.82 1.36 -2.26
N LYS A 256 -27.04 2.37 -1.83
CA LYS A 256 -26.93 3.66 -2.54
C LYS A 256 -26.37 3.50 -3.97
N ALA A 257 -25.42 2.59 -4.18
CA ALA A 257 -24.86 2.27 -5.50
C ALA A 257 -25.81 1.44 -6.39
N ILE A 258 -26.69 0.63 -5.80
CA ILE A 258 -27.64 -0.26 -6.51
C ILE A 258 -28.89 0.49 -7.00
N ILE A 259 -29.31 1.56 -6.31
CA ILE A 259 -30.56 2.28 -6.58
C ILE A 259 -30.40 3.37 -7.68
N GLY A 260 -29.17 3.79 -7.98
CA GLY A 260 -28.86 4.84 -8.98
C GLY A 260 -28.36 4.31 -10.34
N ASP A 261 -27.86 5.23 -11.18
CA ASP A 261 -27.15 4.86 -12.41
C ASP A 261 -25.90 4.04 -12.08
N VAL A 262 -25.72 2.89 -12.74
CA VAL A 262 -24.56 2.01 -12.49
C VAL A 262 -23.29 2.67 -13.01
N LYS A 263 -22.31 2.86 -12.13
CA LYS A 263 -20.96 3.22 -12.55
C LYS A 263 -20.17 1.97 -12.85
N VAL A 264 -19.56 1.91 -14.03
CA VAL A 264 -18.72 0.78 -14.44
C VAL A 264 -17.32 1.24 -14.79
N GLY A 265 -16.34 0.47 -14.34
CA GLY A 265 -14.95 0.55 -14.75
C GLY A 265 -14.70 -0.46 -15.87
N ILE A 266 -14.01 -0.04 -16.92
CA ILE A 266 -13.61 -0.88 -18.05
C ILE A 266 -12.10 -0.75 -18.17
N PRO A 267 -11.32 -1.72 -17.66
CA PRO A 267 -9.88 -1.74 -17.89
C PRO A 267 -9.60 -1.96 -19.38
N VAL A 268 -8.64 -1.20 -19.88
CA VAL A 268 -8.16 -1.26 -21.25
C VAL A 268 -6.71 -1.70 -21.19
N TYR A 269 -6.46 -2.94 -21.59
CA TYR A 269 -5.10 -3.44 -21.72
C TYR A 269 -4.57 -3.16 -23.12
N GLU A 270 -3.34 -2.72 -23.20
CA GLU A 270 -2.58 -2.69 -24.45
C GLU A 270 -1.74 -3.95 -24.52
N VAL A 271 -1.90 -4.70 -25.61
CA VAL A 271 -1.24 -5.98 -25.84
C VAL A 271 -0.29 -5.82 -27.01
N PHE A 272 0.98 -6.09 -26.76
CA PHE A 272 1.98 -6.28 -27.80
C PHE A 272 2.15 -7.78 -27.98
N GLU A 273 1.60 -8.34 -29.06
CA GLU A 273 1.70 -9.78 -29.31
C GLU A 273 3.00 -10.11 -30.03
N GLY A 274 3.81 -10.97 -29.41
CA GLY A 274 5.03 -11.49 -30.01
C GLY A 274 4.77 -12.56 -31.06
N GLU A 275 5.85 -13.06 -31.66
CA GLU A 275 5.78 -14.21 -32.56
C GLU A 275 5.50 -15.50 -31.79
N LYS A 276 4.85 -16.46 -32.47
CA LYS A 276 4.58 -17.77 -31.89
C LYS A 276 5.77 -18.70 -32.10
N PHE A 277 6.38 -19.14 -31.01
CA PHE A 277 7.47 -20.09 -31.02
C PHE A 277 6.95 -21.53 -30.94
N TYR A 278 7.67 -22.43 -31.61
CA TYR A 278 7.44 -23.86 -31.58
C TYR A 278 8.77 -24.57 -31.32
N ILE A 279 8.76 -25.58 -30.46
CA ILE A 279 9.92 -26.46 -30.31
C ILE A 279 9.93 -27.46 -31.46
N LYS A 280 11.12 -27.65 -32.04
CA LYS A 280 11.42 -28.76 -32.93
C LYS A 280 12.71 -29.42 -32.47
N PHE A 281 12.68 -30.73 -32.29
CA PHE A 281 13.88 -31.52 -32.02
C PHE A 281 14.56 -31.88 -33.34
N LYS A 282 15.90 -31.86 -33.36
CA LYS A 282 16.70 -32.30 -34.50
C LYS A 282 17.79 -33.23 -33.99
N GLY A 283 18.06 -34.30 -34.74
CA GLY A 283 19.11 -35.27 -34.39
C GLY A 283 18.73 -36.28 -33.30
N ASN A 284 17.48 -36.28 -32.84
CA ASN A 284 16.97 -37.27 -31.90
C ASN A 284 16.75 -38.62 -32.61
N SER A 285 17.76 -39.48 -32.58
CA SER A 285 17.68 -40.85 -33.12
C SER A 285 17.17 -41.87 -32.09
N PHE A 286 17.49 -41.66 -30.81
CA PHE A 286 17.22 -42.62 -29.73
C PHE A 286 15.83 -42.46 -29.10
N PHE A 287 15.36 -41.23 -28.88
CA PHE A 287 14.03 -40.94 -28.33
C PHE A 287 13.15 -40.22 -29.35
N SER A 288 11.89 -40.67 -29.45
CA SER A 288 10.89 -40.00 -30.29
C SER A 288 10.57 -38.60 -29.76
N GLU A 289 10.16 -37.68 -30.65
CA GLU A 289 9.73 -36.33 -30.23
C GLU A 289 8.61 -36.40 -29.18
N LYS A 290 7.71 -37.38 -29.28
CA LYS A 290 6.63 -37.58 -28.30
C LYS A 290 7.17 -37.84 -26.90
N ILE A 291 8.24 -38.64 -26.77
CA ILE A 291 8.90 -38.90 -25.49
C ILE A 291 9.55 -37.63 -24.97
N LEU A 292 10.31 -36.91 -25.82
CA LEU A 292 10.98 -35.67 -25.43
C LEU A 292 9.98 -34.59 -25.00
N PHE A 293 8.87 -34.44 -25.72
CA PHE A 293 7.77 -33.56 -25.32
C PHE A 293 7.10 -34.00 -24.01
N SER A 294 7.07 -35.29 -23.68
CA SER A 294 6.47 -35.78 -22.43
C SER A 294 7.32 -35.51 -21.18
N LEU A 295 8.61 -35.21 -21.34
CA LEU A 295 9.50 -34.86 -20.21
C LEU A 295 9.11 -33.55 -19.52
N PHE A 296 8.28 -32.74 -20.19
CA PHE A 296 7.91 -31.43 -19.71
C PHE A 296 6.44 -31.13 -20.02
N ASP A 297 5.69 -30.68 -19.03
CA ASP A 297 4.32 -30.25 -19.25
C ASP A 297 4.29 -28.84 -19.84
N LEU A 298 4.62 -28.74 -21.13
CA LEU A 298 4.62 -27.49 -21.88
C LEU A 298 3.24 -26.82 -21.91
N LYS A 299 2.15 -27.57 -21.67
CA LYS A 299 0.79 -27.02 -21.60
C LYS A 299 0.53 -26.27 -20.29
N SER A 300 1.18 -26.67 -19.20
CA SER A 300 1.07 -25.97 -17.91
C SER A 300 2.07 -24.82 -17.82
N VAL A 301 3.34 -25.05 -18.18
CA VAL A 301 4.41 -24.07 -17.93
C VAL A 301 4.60 -23.05 -19.07
N GLY A 302 4.27 -23.39 -20.32
CA GLY A 302 4.65 -22.58 -21.49
C GLY A 302 6.08 -22.84 -21.96
N LEU A 303 6.62 -21.99 -22.84
CA LEU A 303 7.97 -22.15 -23.44
C LEU A 303 8.89 -20.92 -23.29
N ASP A 304 9.22 -20.49 -22.08
CA ASP A 304 10.21 -19.41 -21.89
C ASP A 304 11.67 -19.92 -21.87
N ILE A 305 12.66 -19.01 -21.78
CA ILE A 305 14.09 -19.34 -21.76
C ILE A 305 14.45 -20.29 -20.60
N PHE A 306 13.89 -20.08 -19.40
CA PHE A 306 14.16 -20.94 -18.25
C PHE A 306 13.52 -22.32 -18.42
N THR A 307 12.34 -22.37 -19.03
CA THR A 307 11.67 -23.62 -19.39
C THR A 307 12.47 -24.41 -20.43
N LEU A 308 13.06 -23.73 -21.42
CA LEU A 308 13.95 -24.36 -22.39
C LEU A 308 15.23 -24.92 -21.72
N GLU A 309 15.82 -24.20 -20.76
CA GLU A 309 16.99 -24.69 -20.05
C GLU A 309 16.66 -25.91 -19.18
N LYS A 310 15.54 -25.89 -18.45
CA LYS A 310 15.06 -27.06 -17.68
C LYS A 310 14.74 -28.26 -18.58
N LEU A 311 14.16 -28.02 -19.75
CA LEU A 311 13.89 -29.07 -20.72
C LEU A 311 15.21 -29.71 -21.20
N LYS A 312 16.21 -28.89 -21.52
CA LYS A 312 17.56 -29.35 -21.89
C LYS A 312 18.17 -30.22 -20.79
N GLU A 313 18.17 -29.78 -19.54
CA GLU A 313 18.69 -30.56 -18.41
C GLU A 313 18.01 -31.94 -18.27
N LYS A 314 16.68 -31.99 -18.42
CA LYS A 314 15.94 -33.26 -18.37
C LYS A 314 16.27 -34.18 -19.54
N ILE A 315 16.43 -33.62 -20.74
CA ILE A 315 16.82 -34.39 -21.92
C ILE A 315 18.24 -34.94 -21.73
N GLU A 316 19.19 -34.13 -21.27
CA GLU A 316 20.55 -34.58 -20.98
C GLU A 316 20.59 -35.71 -19.95
N LYS A 317 19.76 -35.62 -18.91
CA LYS A 317 19.63 -36.69 -17.92
C LYS A 317 19.06 -37.97 -18.55
N LEU A 318 17.99 -37.85 -19.36
CA LEU A 318 17.38 -38.99 -20.04
C LEU A 318 18.36 -39.74 -20.95
N TYR A 319 19.25 -39.02 -21.64
CA TYR A 319 20.28 -39.65 -22.50
C TYR A 319 21.46 -40.27 -21.73
N LYS A 320 21.61 -39.96 -20.43
CA LYS A 320 22.65 -40.52 -19.56
C LYS A 320 22.23 -41.80 -18.84
N GLU A 321 20.92 -42.03 -18.70
CA GLU A 321 20.33 -43.23 -18.09
C GLU A 321 20.17 -44.37 -19.10
#